data_AF-A0A356PD68-F1
#
_entry.id   AF-A0A356PD68-F1
#
_cell.length_a   1.000
_cell.length_b   1.000
_cell.length_c   1.000
_cell.angle_alpha   90.00
_cell.angle_beta   90.00
_cell.angle_gamma   90.00
#
_symmetry.space_group_name_H-M   'P 1'
#
loop_
_entity.id
_entity.type
_entity.pdbx_description
1 polymer ?
#
loop_
_entity_poly.entity_id
_entity_poly.type
_entity_poly.pdbx_seq_one_letter_code
_entity_poly.pdbx_strand_id
1 'polypeptide(L)'
;GVGMSVIGMIVLCSILFENFWCRYFCPYGGLLGLLSILSPYKIRRNYKTCIQCGKCTKSCPNHIVVEQASRVWSPECTGCLNCVIQCPVNNTLTFKAPLGLPAISLKTLAFYVVGLWMVFVIIARITGHWESNITLEMYQRILPLVE
;
A
#
# COMPACT_ATOMS: atom_id res chain seq x y z
N GLY A 1 32.48 8.31 11.79
CA GLY A 1 32.06 7.74 13.08
C GLY A 1 30.54 7.71 13.22
N VAL A 2 29.90 8.88 13.31
CA VAL A 2 28.48 9.04 13.65
C VAL A 2 27.50 8.39 12.67
N GLY A 3 27.82 8.38 11.37
CA GLY A 3 26.96 7.75 10.35
C GLY A 3 26.86 6.23 10.49
N MET A 4 27.97 5.54 10.79
CA MET A 4 27.96 4.08 10.96
C MET A 4 27.23 3.66 12.23
N SER A 5 27.35 4.43 13.32
CA SER A 5 26.62 4.14 14.56
C SER A 5 25.11 4.30 14.39
N VAL A 6 24.66 5.33 13.65
CA VAL A 6 23.23 5.55 13.39
C VAL A 6 22.68 4.43 12.52
N ILE A 7 23.36 4.09 11.42
CA ILE A 7 22.91 3.00 10.53
C ILE A 7 22.90 1.66 11.28
N GLY A 8 23.97 1.36 12.02
CA GLY A 8 24.07 0.12 12.79
C GLY A 8 22.96 -0.01 13.83
N MET A 9 22.65 1.06 14.55
CA MET A 9 21.56 1.05 15.54
C MET A 9 20.20 0.86 14.90
N ILE A 10 19.94 1.50 13.76
CA ILE A 10 18.66 1.33 13.07
C ILE A 10 18.50 -0.08 12.48
N VAL A 11 19.58 -0.66 11.93
CA VAL A 11 19.56 -2.05 11.44
C VAL A 11 19.26 -3.02 12.59
N LEU A 12 19.90 -2.84 13.75
CA LEU A 12 19.63 -3.64 14.94
C LEU A 12 18.17 -3.51 15.40
N CYS A 13 17.63 -2.28 15.43
CA CYS A 13 16.22 -2.07 15.75
C CYS A 13 15.26 -2.69 14.72
N SER A 14 15.62 -2.69 13.43
CA SER A 14 14.79 -3.28 12.37
C SER A 14 14.76 -4.82 12.40
N ILE A 15 15.76 -5.46 13.00
CA ILE A 15 15.79 -6.92 13.19
C ILE A 15 14.95 -7.31 14.41
N LEU A 16 14.96 -6.48 15.47
CA LEU A 16 14.21 -6.74 16.70
C LEU A 16 12.72 -6.42 16.58
N PHE A 17 12.35 -5.43 15.75
CA PHE A 17 10.98 -4.99 15.56
C PHE A 17 10.60 -5.03 14.08
N GLU A 18 9.68 -5.94 13.73
CA GLU A 18 9.12 -6.03 12.38
C GLU A 18 8.53 -4.67 11.97
N ASN A 19 8.94 -4.17 10.80
CA ASN A 19 8.46 -2.91 10.21
C ASN A 19 8.77 -1.62 11.01
N PHE A 20 9.76 -1.61 11.90
CA PHE A 20 10.13 -0.43 12.70
C PHE A 20 10.48 0.81 11.86
N TRP A 21 11.25 0.63 10.78
CA TRP A 21 11.59 1.73 9.87
C TRP A 21 10.33 2.34 9.23
N CYS A 22 9.44 1.48 8.73
CA CYS A 22 8.20 1.88 8.10
C CYS A 22 7.24 2.57 9.08
N ARG A 23 7.31 2.26 10.39
CA ARG A 23 6.45 2.82 11.41
C ARG A 23 6.93 4.17 11.95
N TYR A 24 8.22 4.33 12.19
CA TYR A 24 8.75 5.48 12.93
C TYR A 24 9.61 6.44 12.10
N PHE A 25 10.32 5.96 11.08
CA PHE A 25 11.31 6.76 10.35
C PHE A 25 10.88 7.09 8.91
N CYS A 26 9.95 6.33 8.34
CA CYS A 26 9.56 6.52 6.95
C CYS A 26 8.47 7.60 6.80
N PRO A 27 8.71 8.69 6.04
CA PRO A 27 7.65 9.67 5.74
C PRO A 27 6.49 9.03 4.96
N TYR A 28 6.77 8.02 4.13
CA TYR A 28 5.74 7.22 3.49
C TYR A 28 4.93 6.38 4.48
N GLY A 29 5.51 5.98 5.61
CA GLY A 29 4.80 5.26 6.66
C GLY A 29 3.66 6.07 7.28
N GLY A 30 3.93 7.33 7.61
CA GLY A 30 2.90 8.27 8.07
C GLY A 30 1.84 8.55 7.01
N LEU A 31 2.26 8.71 5.75
CA LEU A 31 1.34 8.92 4.63
C LEU A 31 0.43 7.70 4.41
N LEU A 32 0.98 6.49 4.47
CA LEU A 32 0.24 5.23 4.37
C LEU A 32 -0.69 5.01 5.56
N GLY A 33 -0.31 5.43 6.77
CA GLY A 33 -1.19 5.42 7.94
C GLY A 33 -2.38 6.35 7.77
N LEU A 34 -2.16 7.57 7.26
CA LEU A 34 -3.22 8.52 6.89
C LEU A 34 -4.14 7.95 5.79
N LEU A 35 -3.56 7.38 4.74
CA LEU A 35 -4.31 6.70 3.69
C LEU A 35 -5.05 5.47 4.20
N SER A 36 -4.54 4.76 5.20
CA SER A 36 -5.21 3.61 5.85
C SER A 36 -6.39 4.05 6.72
N ILE A 37 -6.30 5.22 7.36
CA ILE A 37 -7.44 5.83 8.05
C ILE A 37 -8.52 6.21 7.02
N LEU A 38 -8.13 6.87 5.92
CA LEU A 38 -9.02 7.30 4.85
C LEU A 38 -9.54 6.13 4.00
N SER A 39 -8.83 4.99 4.01
CA SER A 39 -9.14 3.85 3.15
C SER A 39 -10.53 3.30 3.45
N PRO A 40 -11.39 3.19 2.43
CA PRO A 40 -12.71 2.60 2.59
C PRO A 40 -12.60 1.09 2.92
N TYR A 41 -11.59 0.40 2.39
CA TYR A 41 -11.42 -1.04 2.61
C TYR A 41 -10.81 -1.31 3.98
N LYS A 42 -11.61 -1.89 4.88
CA LYS A 42 -11.16 -2.28 6.23
C LYS A 42 -11.53 -3.72 6.55
N ILE A 43 -10.71 -4.33 7.39
CA ILE A 43 -10.96 -5.68 7.90
C ILE A 43 -12.10 -5.60 8.91
N ARG A 44 -13.16 -6.40 8.70
CA ARG A 44 -14.29 -6.53 9.61
C ARG A 44 -14.40 -7.93 10.15
N ARG A 45 -14.75 -8.02 11.42
CA ARG A 45 -14.98 -9.27 12.14
C ARG A 45 -16.47 -9.56 12.24
N ASN A 46 -16.83 -10.81 11.99
CA ASN A 46 -18.14 -11.35 12.32
C ASN A 46 -18.10 -12.01 13.70
N TYR A 47 -18.76 -11.42 14.68
CA TYR A 47 -18.80 -11.98 16.04
C TYR A 47 -19.57 -13.30 16.13
N LYS A 48 -20.52 -13.56 15.22
CA LYS A 48 -21.35 -14.78 15.26
C LYS A 48 -20.55 -16.04 14.93
N THR A 49 -19.54 -15.92 14.08
CA THR A 49 -18.72 -17.06 13.64
C THR A 49 -17.39 -17.15 14.38
N CYS A 50 -17.04 -16.14 15.19
CA CYS A 50 -15.73 -16.10 15.81
C CYS A 50 -15.69 -16.90 17.11
N ILE A 51 -14.72 -17.81 17.19
CA ILE A 51 -14.46 -18.66 18.37
C ILE A 51 -13.50 -18.03 19.40
N GLN A 52 -13.16 -16.74 19.27
CA GLN A 52 -12.28 -16.02 20.22
C GLN A 52 -10.94 -16.75 20.52
N CYS A 53 -10.26 -17.21 19.47
CA CYS A 53 -9.01 -17.96 19.61
C CYS A 53 -7.74 -17.08 19.77
N GLY A 54 -7.86 -15.75 19.69
CA GLY A 54 -6.72 -14.82 19.75
C GLY A 54 -5.65 -14.90 18.65
N LYS A 55 -5.73 -15.88 17.72
CA LYS A 55 -4.70 -16.08 16.67
C LYS A 55 -4.52 -14.87 15.75
N CYS A 56 -5.59 -14.14 15.46
CA CYS A 56 -5.54 -12.95 14.60
C CYS A 56 -4.73 -11.79 15.20
N THR A 57 -4.75 -11.63 16.53
CA THR A 57 -3.92 -10.65 17.25
C THR A 57 -2.46 -11.10 17.27
N LYS A 58 -2.21 -12.40 17.49
CA LYS A 58 -0.85 -12.98 17.51
C LYS A 58 -0.16 -12.95 16.15
N SER A 59 -0.90 -13.08 15.05
CA SER A 59 -0.32 -13.02 13.69
C SER A 59 -0.17 -11.59 13.16
N CYS A 60 -0.62 -10.57 13.88
CA CYS A 60 -0.49 -9.20 13.44
C CYS A 60 0.95 -8.71 13.67
N PRO A 61 1.73 -8.38 12.62
CA PRO A 61 3.09 -7.87 12.78
C PRO A 61 3.12 -6.53 13.52
N ASN A 62 2.02 -5.78 13.47
CA ASN A 62 1.89 -4.48 14.12
C ASN A 62 1.25 -4.58 15.51
N HIS A 63 1.11 -5.79 16.05
CA HIS A 63 0.55 -6.08 17.38
C HIS A 63 -0.80 -5.41 17.66
N ILE A 64 -1.66 -5.28 16.64
CA ILE A 64 -2.99 -4.70 16.77
C ILE A 64 -3.92 -5.73 17.41
N VAL A 65 -4.73 -5.31 18.39
CA VAL A 65 -5.73 -6.15 19.05
C VAL A 65 -6.95 -6.37 18.14
N VAL A 66 -6.78 -7.22 17.12
CA VAL A 66 -7.83 -7.57 16.14
C VAL A 66 -8.95 -8.38 16.79
N GLU A 67 -8.65 -9.10 17.87
CA GLU A 67 -9.64 -9.93 18.56
C GLU A 67 -10.81 -9.14 19.16
N GLN A 68 -10.59 -7.92 19.64
CA GLN A 68 -11.65 -7.15 20.30
C GLN A 68 -12.33 -6.18 19.31
N ALA A 69 -11.64 -5.81 18.22
CA ALA A 69 -12.11 -4.86 17.25
C ALA A 69 -13.17 -5.45 16.29
N SER A 70 -14.33 -4.79 16.18
CA SER A 70 -15.36 -5.11 15.19
C SER A 70 -14.92 -4.75 13.77
N ARG A 71 -14.19 -3.63 13.68
CA ARG A 71 -13.52 -3.10 12.50
C ARG A 71 -12.12 -2.71 12.91
N VAL A 72 -11.11 -3.18 12.18
CA VAL A 72 -9.73 -2.76 12.41
C VAL A 72 -9.59 -1.32 11.95
N TRP A 73 -9.55 -0.40 12.92
CA TRP A 73 -9.39 1.04 12.70
C TRP A 73 -8.14 1.51 13.45
N SER A 74 -6.98 1.17 12.90
CA SER A 74 -5.69 1.65 13.41
C SER A 74 -4.86 2.22 12.25
N PRO A 75 -4.18 3.37 12.44
CA PRO A 75 -3.25 3.92 11.44
C PRO A 75 -2.09 2.95 11.17
N GLU A 76 -1.75 2.15 12.16
CA GLU A 76 -0.70 1.13 12.08
C GLU A 76 -1.11 -0.07 11.20
N CYS A 77 -2.38 -0.21 10.82
CA CYS A 77 -2.80 -1.31 9.97
C CYS A 77 -2.34 -1.05 8.53
N THR A 78 -1.39 -1.85 8.05
CA THR A 78 -0.89 -1.80 6.66
C THR A 78 -1.75 -2.60 5.67
N GLY A 79 -2.81 -3.28 6.15
CA GLY A 79 -3.66 -4.09 5.29
C GLY A 79 -3.00 -5.38 4.77
N CYS A 80 -2.03 -5.95 5.50
CA CYS A 80 -1.30 -7.16 5.10
C CYS A 80 -2.13 -8.46 5.05
N LEU A 81 -3.39 -8.44 5.53
CA LEU A 81 -4.33 -9.56 5.55
C LEU A 81 -3.87 -10.82 6.32
N ASN A 82 -2.75 -10.78 7.05
CA ASN A 82 -2.24 -11.94 7.78
C ASN A 82 -3.23 -12.48 8.84
N CYS A 83 -4.03 -11.59 9.42
CA CYS A 83 -5.10 -11.98 10.34
C CYS A 83 -6.24 -12.76 9.67
N VAL A 84 -6.51 -12.52 8.38
CA VAL A 84 -7.53 -13.24 7.59
C VAL A 84 -7.00 -14.63 7.22
N ILE A 85 -5.75 -14.70 6.77
CA ILE A 85 -5.09 -15.95 6.33
C ILE A 85 -4.95 -16.93 7.50
N GLN A 86 -4.55 -16.45 8.67
CA GLN A 86 -4.32 -17.29 9.86
C GLN A 86 -5.60 -17.62 10.64
N CYS A 87 -6.76 -17.13 10.21
CA CYS A 87 -8.01 -17.40 10.90
C CYS A 87 -8.45 -18.85 10.66
N PRO A 88 -8.65 -19.67 11.71
CA PRO A 88 -9.07 -21.07 11.54
C PRO A 88 -10.53 -21.21 11.08
N VAL A 89 -11.34 -20.15 11.21
CA VAL A 89 -12.76 -20.15 10.85
C VAL A 89 -12.97 -19.31 9.59
N ASN A 90 -13.35 -19.97 8.51
CA ASN A 90 -13.65 -19.34 7.22
C ASN A 90 -14.69 -18.23 7.37
N ASN A 91 -14.53 -17.15 6.59
CA ASN A 91 -15.44 -15.99 6.54
C ASN A 91 -15.65 -15.21 7.85
N THR A 92 -14.84 -15.44 8.89
CA THR A 92 -14.94 -14.69 10.16
C THR A 92 -14.33 -13.29 10.06
N LEU A 93 -13.21 -13.16 9.35
CA LEU A 93 -12.59 -11.89 9.04
C LEU A 93 -12.71 -11.64 7.55
N THR A 94 -13.26 -10.50 7.16
CA THR A 94 -13.42 -10.15 5.74
C THR A 94 -12.84 -8.78 5.45
N PHE A 95 -12.12 -8.66 4.36
CA PHE A 95 -11.67 -7.38 3.80
C PHE A 95 -12.75 -6.85 2.86
N LYS A 96 -13.56 -5.91 3.34
CA LYS A 96 -14.66 -5.32 2.57
C LYS A 96 -14.61 -3.80 2.65
N ALA A 97 -14.94 -3.14 1.54
CA ALA A 97 -15.23 -1.71 1.51
C ALA A 97 -16.43 -1.37 2.43
N PRO A 98 -16.60 -0.10 2.84
CA PRO A 98 -17.75 0.31 3.61
C PRO A 98 -18.93 0.30 2.65
N LEU A 99 -19.85 -0.62 2.93
CA LEU A 99 -21.29 -0.54 2.68
C LEU A 99 -21.70 0.35 1.48
N GLY A 100 -21.88 -0.27 0.30
CA GLY A 100 -22.64 0.34 -0.82
C GLY A 100 -21.89 0.50 -2.14
N LEU A 101 -20.56 0.38 -2.16
CA LEU A 101 -19.82 0.34 -3.43
C LEU A 101 -19.96 -1.07 -4.03
N PRO A 102 -20.39 -1.19 -5.31
CA PRO A 102 -20.44 -2.49 -5.97
C PRO A 102 -19.03 -3.08 -5.98
N ALA A 103 -18.92 -4.39 -5.74
CA ALA A 103 -17.66 -5.10 -5.90
C ALA A 103 -17.29 -5.09 -7.41
N ILE A 104 -16.62 -4.03 -7.86
CA ILE A 104 -16.15 -3.91 -9.24
C ILE A 104 -15.16 -5.05 -9.47
N SER A 105 -15.40 -5.84 -10.52
CA SER A 105 -14.49 -6.93 -10.86
C SER A 105 -13.12 -6.35 -11.22
N LEU A 106 -12.04 -7.03 -10.80
CA LEU A 106 -10.68 -6.59 -11.11
C LEU A 106 -10.48 -6.43 -12.63
N LYS A 107 -11.16 -7.25 -13.44
CA LYS A 107 -11.16 -7.16 -14.91
C LYS A 107 -11.78 -5.87 -15.42
N THR A 108 -12.92 -5.49 -14.85
CA THR A 108 -13.62 -4.24 -15.18
C THR A 108 -12.74 -3.04 -14.82
N LEU A 109 -12.15 -3.04 -13.63
CA LEU A 109 -11.23 -1.97 -13.21
C LEU A 109 -9.99 -1.90 -14.12
N ALA A 110 -9.38 -3.05 -14.44
CA ALA A 110 -8.24 -3.12 -15.35
C ALA A 110 -8.59 -2.55 -16.74
N PHE A 111 -9.76 -2.89 -17.28
CA PHE A 111 -10.22 -2.35 -18.56
C PHE A 111 -10.34 -0.83 -18.55
N TYR A 112 -10.94 -0.25 -17.50
CA TYR A 112 -11.07 1.20 -17.37
C TYR A 112 -9.71 1.89 -17.20
N VAL A 113 -8.81 1.32 -16.40
CA VAL A 113 -7.46 1.89 -16.18
C VAL A 113 -6.65 1.88 -17.49
N VAL A 114 -6.63 0.76 -18.19
CA VAL A 114 -5.93 0.63 -19.48
C VAL A 114 -6.59 1.53 -20.53
N GLY A 115 -7.92 1.58 -20.57
CA GLY A 115 -8.66 2.46 -21.47
C GLY A 115 -8.33 3.93 -21.25
N LEU A 116 -8.33 4.39 -20.00
CA LEU A 116 -7.97 5.76 -19.66
C LEU A 116 -6.52 6.08 -20.04
N TRP A 117 -5.58 5.18 -19.75
CA TRP A 117 -4.18 5.34 -20.13
C TRP A 117 -4.01 5.43 -21.66
N MET A 118 -4.64 4.53 -22.40
CA MET A 118 -4.61 4.55 -23.87
C MET A 118 -5.22 5.85 -24.43
N VAL A 119 -6.36 6.28 -23.89
CA VAL A 119 -7.00 7.55 -24.28
C VAL A 119 -6.08 8.73 -24.03
N PHE A 120 -5.43 8.79 -22.86
CA PHE A 120 -4.48 9.85 -22.53
C PHE A 120 -3.29 9.88 -23.52
N VAL A 121 -2.70 8.72 -23.82
CA VAL A 121 -1.61 8.60 -24.80
C VAL A 121 -2.04 9.04 -26.19
N ILE A 122 -3.22 8.61 -26.65
CA ILE A 122 -3.76 8.98 -27.96
C ILE A 122 -3.99 10.48 -28.05
N ILE A 123 -4.59 11.09 -27.01
CA ILE A 123 -4.78 12.54 -26.95
C ILE A 123 -3.43 13.26 -26.99
N ALA A 124 -2.43 12.81 -26.23
CA ALA A 124 -1.09 13.40 -26.24
C ALA A 124 -0.40 13.29 -27.61
N ARG A 125 -0.60 12.18 -28.34
CA ARG A 125 -0.10 12.00 -29.72
C ARG A 125 -0.80 12.94 -30.71
N ILE A 126 -2.12 13.05 -30.66
CA ILE A 126 -2.92 13.88 -31.58
C ILE A 126 -2.65 15.37 -31.34
N THR A 127 -2.50 15.78 -30.08
CA THR A 127 -2.21 17.18 -29.71
C THR A 127 -0.76 17.58 -29.99
N GLY A 128 0.09 16.66 -30.48
CA GLY A 128 1.49 16.94 -30.81
C GLY A 128 2.39 17.13 -29.58
N HIS A 129 1.86 16.99 -28.36
CA HIS A 129 2.63 17.11 -27.11
C HIS A 129 3.46 15.86 -26.77
N TRP A 130 3.33 14.78 -27.56
CA TRP A 130 4.06 13.53 -27.33
C TRP A 130 5.47 13.53 -27.93
N GLU A 131 5.66 14.11 -29.11
CA GLU A 131 6.97 14.18 -29.76
C GLU A 131 7.78 15.32 -29.12
N SER A 132 8.95 15.01 -28.58
CA SER A 132 9.89 16.04 -28.15
C SER A 132 10.45 16.72 -29.40
N ASN A 133 10.31 18.05 -29.51
CA ASN A 133 10.73 18.86 -30.66
C ASN A 133 12.27 19.01 -30.75
N ILE A 134 13.03 17.93 -30.56
CA ILE A 134 14.49 17.94 -30.49
C ILE A 134 15.04 17.64 -31.89
N THR A 135 15.54 18.67 -32.55
CA THR A 135 16.22 18.55 -33.84
C THR A 135 17.55 17.81 -33.69
N LEU A 136 17.97 17.06 -34.72
CA LEU A 136 19.24 16.33 -34.75
C LEU A 136 20.45 17.25 -34.43
N GLU A 137 20.41 18.51 -34.88
CA GLU A 137 21.43 19.51 -34.59
C GLU A 137 21.52 19.87 -33.10
N MET A 138 20.38 19.95 -32.42
CA MET A 138 20.32 20.17 -30.96
C MET A 138 20.91 18.99 -30.21
N TYR A 139 20.64 17.77 -30.68
CA TYR A 139 21.19 16.54 -30.12
C TYR A 139 22.73 16.51 -30.23
N GLN A 140 23.25 16.84 -31.42
CA GLN A 140 24.69 16.89 -31.68
C GLN A 140 25.42 18.01 -30.91
N ARG A 141 24.74 19.10 -30.53
CA ARG A 141 25.32 20.16 -29.69
C ARG A 141 25.45 19.75 -28.22
N ILE A 142 24.57 18.88 -27.72
CA ILE A 142 24.55 18.45 -26.31
C ILE A 142 25.51 17.26 -26.06
N LEU A 143 25.64 16.35 -27.02
CA LEU A 143 26.54 15.19 -26.94
C LEU A 143 28.01 15.50 -26.58
N PRO A 144 28.69 16.52 -27.13
CA PRO A 144 30.08 16.83 -26.77
C PRO A 144 30.26 17.40 -25.36
N LEU A 145 29.19 17.65 -24.61
CA LEU A 145 29.25 18.11 -23.21
C LEU A 145 29.14 16.95 -22.19
N VAL A 146 28.95 15.72 -22.68
CA VAL A 146 28.73 14.51 -21.84
C VAL A 146 29.95 13.59 -21.83
N GLU A 147 30.95 13.86 -22.66
CA GLU A 147 32.29 13.27 -22.61
C GLU A 147 33.24 14.12 -21.74
#